data_AF-A0A1J1CDR8-F1
#
_entry.id   AF-A0A1J1CDR8-F1
#
_cell.length_a   1.000
_cell.length_b   1.000
_cell.length_c   1.000
_cell.angle_alpha   90.00
_cell.angle_beta   90.00
_cell.angle_gamma   90.00
#
_symmetry.space_group_name_H-M   'P 1'
#
loop_
_entity.id
_entity.type
_entity.pdbx_description
1 polymer ?
#
loop_
_entity_poly.entity_id
_entity_poly.type
_entity_poly.pdbx_seq_one_letter_code
_entity_poly.pdbx_strand_id
1 'polypeptide(L)'
;MCYNDGNSNDRYKYSGKEMETMGSLSKYHYGLRVYPVRDSFRSDTEIGRWNRVEPLYLQTPDQSPYNFVANIPVNHYDVAGLLPKISNPFR
;
A
#
# COMPACT_ATOMS: atom_id res chain seq x y z
N MET A 1 -16.03 3.34 -11.38
CA MET A 1 -14.63 3.26 -11.83
C MET A 1 -14.27 4.65 -12.33
N CYS A 2 -13.39 5.38 -11.65
CA CYS A 2 -12.86 6.63 -12.16
C CYS A 2 -11.76 6.29 -13.16
N TYR A 3 -11.93 6.73 -14.41
CA TYR A 3 -10.94 6.56 -15.45
C TYR A 3 -9.74 7.47 -15.13
N ASN A 4 -8.55 6.89 -15.04
CA ASN A 4 -7.33 7.66 -15.15
C ASN A 4 -7.15 7.99 -16.64
N ASP A 5 -7.38 9.24 -17.02
CA ASP A 5 -7.27 9.77 -18.39
C ASP A 5 -5.82 9.77 -18.95
N GLY A 6 -4.95 8.86 -18.48
CA GLY A 6 -3.56 8.77 -18.92
C GLY A 6 -2.73 10.01 -18.57
N ASN A 7 -3.20 10.87 -17.67
CA ASN A 7 -2.46 12.05 -17.24
C ASN A 7 -1.18 11.59 -16.53
N SER A 8 -0.02 11.85 -17.15
CA SER A 8 1.29 11.51 -16.59
C SER A 8 1.59 12.21 -15.25
N ASN A 9 0.83 13.26 -14.93
CA ASN A 9 0.91 13.97 -13.66
C ASN A 9 0.01 13.38 -12.56
N ASP A 10 -0.77 12.33 -12.86
CA ASP A 10 -1.55 11.65 -11.83
C ASP A 10 -0.62 10.89 -10.88
N ARG A 11 -0.66 11.30 -9.62
CA ARG A 11 0.14 10.72 -8.54
C ARG A 11 -0.62 9.61 -7.82
N TYR A 12 -1.93 9.48 -7.98
CA TYR A 12 -2.73 8.44 -7.33
C TYR A 12 -2.78 7.18 -8.19
N LYS A 13 -2.05 6.14 -7.78
CA LYS A 13 -1.90 4.91 -8.57
C LYS A 13 -2.39 3.69 -7.79
N TYR A 14 -1.47 2.86 -7.29
CA TYR A 14 -1.81 1.61 -6.60
C TYR A 14 -2.69 1.86 -5.38
N SER A 15 -3.81 1.13 -5.29
CA SER A 15 -4.80 1.25 -4.20
C SER A 15 -5.29 2.68 -3.95
N GLY A 16 -5.25 3.55 -4.97
CA GLY A 16 -5.60 4.97 -4.87
C GLY A 16 -4.65 5.79 -3.98
N LYS A 17 -3.41 5.33 -3.79
CA LYS A 17 -2.41 6.03 -2.96
C LYS A 17 -1.50 6.89 -3.80
N GLU A 18 -1.13 8.02 -3.19
CA GLU A 18 -0.18 8.97 -3.78
C GLU A 18 1.20 8.34 -3.83
N MET A 19 1.76 8.29 -5.05
CA MET A 19 3.14 7.96 -5.31
C MET A 19 3.98 9.23 -5.21
N GLU A 20 4.97 9.20 -4.32
CA GLU A 20 6.06 10.16 -4.31
C GLU A 20 7.29 9.54 -4.98
N THR A 21 7.96 10.32 -5.82
CA THR A 21 9.20 9.93 -6.50
C THR A 21 10.31 10.90 -6.12
N MET A 22 11.41 10.39 -5.58
CA MET A 22 12.62 11.14 -5.27
C MET A 22 13.80 10.47 -5.98
N GLY A 23 14.21 11.03 -7.12
CA GLY A 23 15.19 10.41 -7.99
C GLY A 23 14.69 9.08 -8.56
N SER A 24 15.45 8.00 -8.40
CA SER A 24 15.07 6.64 -8.82
C SER A 24 14.19 5.89 -7.81
N LEU A 25 13.95 6.46 -6.62
CA LEU A 25 13.19 5.81 -5.55
C LEU A 25 11.75 6.30 -5.57
N SER A 26 10.80 5.37 -5.60
CA SER A 26 9.36 5.67 -5.55
C SER A 26 8.69 4.97 -4.37
N LYS A 27 7.68 5.61 -3.78
CA LYS A 27 7.02 5.16 -2.56
C LYS A 27 5.55 5.54 -2.56
N TYR A 28 4.69 4.68 -1.99
CA TYR A 28 3.28 4.99 -1.76
C TYR A 28 3.02 5.44 -0.33
N HIS A 29 2.34 6.57 -0.17
CA HIS A 29 1.93 7.09 1.13
C HIS A 29 0.57 6.54 1.55
N TYR A 30 0.55 5.78 2.63
CA TYR A 30 -0.68 5.27 3.24
C TYR A 30 -1.09 6.09 4.47
N GLY A 31 -0.44 7.22 4.74
CA GLY A 31 -0.61 7.99 5.96
C GLY A 31 0.45 7.60 6.99
N LEU A 32 0.15 6.65 7.88
CA LEU A 32 1.06 6.29 8.98
C LEU A 32 2.25 5.44 8.51
N ARG A 33 2.08 4.71 7.42
CA ARG A 33 3.13 3.86 6.83
C ARG A 33 3.36 4.20 5.37
N VAL A 34 4.55 3.84 4.91
CA VAL A 34 4.98 4.03 3.53
C VAL A 34 5.31 2.67 2.93
N TYR A 35 4.88 2.47 1.69
CA TYR A 35 5.08 1.22 0.97
C TYR A 35 6.12 1.42 -0.14
N PRO A 36 7.30 0.77 -0.05
CA PRO A 36 8.42 1.00 -0.97
C PRO A 36 8.18 0.33 -2.33
N VAL A 37 8.50 1.03 -3.42
CA VAL A 37 8.31 0.58 -4.80
C VAL A 37 9.66 0.34 -5.48
N ARG A 38 9.81 -0.74 -6.25
CA ARG A 38 11.06 -1.10 -6.97
C ARG A 38 11.37 -0.13 -8.08
N ASP A 39 10.36 0.22 -8.85
CA ASP A 39 10.50 1.06 -10.03
C ASP A 39 9.26 1.93 -10.19
N SER A 40 9.40 3.09 -10.81
CA SER A 40 8.32 4.06 -11.00
C SER A 40 7.32 3.66 -12.10
N PHE A 41 7.62 2.59 -12.85
CA PHE A 41 6.82 2.14 -14.00
C PHE A 41 5.82 1.05 -13.62
N ARG A 42 6.20 0.14 -12.72
CA ARG A 42 5.39 -0.93 -12.13
C ARG A 42 5.07 -0.55 -10.70
N SER A 43 3.84 -0.84 -10.26
CA SER A 43 3.46 -0.71 -8.86
C SER A 43 4.05 -1.82 -7.97
N ASP A 44 5.07 -2.52 -8.46
CA ASP A 44 5.68 -3.65 -7.78
C ASP A 44 6.58 -3.14 -6.66
N THR A 45 6.35 -3.68 -5.48
CA THR A 45 7.15 -3.31 -4.32
C THR A 45 8.45 -4.04 -4.22
N GLU A 46 9.42 -3.44 -3.54
CA GLU A 46 10.74 -4.03 -3.33
C GLU A 46 10.63 -5.43 -2.74
N ILE A 47 9.79 -5.57 -1.72
CA ILE A 47 9.72 -6.78 -0.91
C ILE A 47 8.29 -7.20 -0.52
N GLY A 48 7.25 -6.45 -0.86
CA GLY A 48 5.87 -6.78 -0.46
C GLY A 48 5.58 -6.57 1.03
N ARG A 49 6.27 -5.62 1.68
CA ARG A 49 6.20 -5.36 3.12
C ARG A 49 6.11 -3.87 3.42
N TRP A 50 5.59 -3.53 4.60
CA TRP A 50 5.73 -2.17 5.12
C TRP A 50 7.19 -1.86 5.45
N ASN A 51 7.56 -0.59 5.34
CA ASN A 51 8.89 -0.12 5.73
C ASN A 51 9.03 0.19 7.23
N ARG A 52 7.93 0.12 7.98
CA ARG A 52 7.86 0.39 9.42
C ARG A 52 6.92 -0.58 10.13
N VAL A 53 7.18 -0.79 11.41
CA VAL A 53 6.34 -1.56 12.34
C VAL A 53 4.92 -0.99 12.34
N GLU A 54 3.91 -1.86 12.28
CA GLU A 54 2.50 -1.49 12.43
C GLU A 54 2.23 -0.88 13.81
N PRO A 55 1.64 0.33 13.91
CA PRO A 55 1.39 0.97 15.20
C PRO A 55 0.47 0.18 16.15
N LEU A 56 -0.46 -0.61 15.62
CA LEU A 56 -1.41 -1.42 16.37
C LEU A 56 -1.04 -2.91 16.43
N TYR A 57 0.25 -3.26 16.26
CA TYR A 57 0.68 -4.66 16.08
C TYR A 57 0.22 -5.60 17.20
N LEU A 58 -0.03 -5.05 18.40
CA LEU A 58 -0.57 -5.77 19.55
C LEU A 58 -2.00 -6.31 19.33
N GLN A 59 -2.77 -5.75 18.40
CA GLN A 59 -4.11 -6.21 18.05
C GLN A 59 -4.10 -7.42 17.11
N THR A 60 -2.98 -7.66 16.42
CA THR A 60 -2.79 -8.80 15.49
C THR A 60 -1.46 -9.50 15.81
N PRO A 61 -1.31 -10.11 17.00
CA PRO A 61 -0.05 -10.71 17.44
C PRO A 61 0.35 -11.94 16.59
N ASP A 62 -0.61 -12.53 15.87
CA ASP A 62 -0.42 -13.63 14.93
C ASP A 62 0.17 -13.19 13.58
N GLN A 63 0.19 -11.87 13.32
CA GLN A 63 0.69 -11.30 12.08
C GLN A 63 2.03 -10.60 12.30
N SER A 64 2.93 -10.72 11.32
CA SER A 64 4.14 -9.91 11.31
C SER A 64 3.77 -8.42 11.28
N PRO A 65 4.41 -7.55 12.10
CA PRO A 65 4.14 -6.12 12.09
C PRO A 65 4.55 -5.43 10.77
N TYR A 66 5.22 -6.15 9.87
CA TYR A 66 5.60 -5.68 8.54
C TYR A 66 4.75 -6.30 7.42
N ASN A 67 3.75 -7.13 7.73
CA ASN A 67 2.89 -7.73 6.70
C ASN A 67 2.17 -6.62 5.92
N PHE A 68 2.15 -6.73 4.60
CA PHE A 68 1.30 -5.89 3.79
C PHE A 68 -0.05 -6.60 3.58
N VAL A 69 -1.11 -6.01 4.13
CA VAL A 69 -2.50 -6.36 3.80
C VAL A 69 -2.84 -7.84 4.04
N ALA A 70 -2.37 -8.41 5.15
CA ALA A 70 -2.51 -9.83 5.53
C ALA A 70 -1.97 -10.82 4.49
N ASN A 71 -1.08 -10.38 3.59
CA ASN A 71 -0.65 -11.12 2.40
C ASN A 71 -1.78 -11.45 1.41
N ILE A 72 -2.91 -10.72 1.46
CA ILE A 72 -4.05 -10.87 0.53
C ILE A 72 -4.35 -9.54 -0.19
N PRO A 73 -3.37 -8.91 -0.86
CA PRO A 73 -3.52 -7.57 -1.44
C PRO A 73 -4.50 -7.50 -2.63
N VAL A 74 -4.97 -8.65 -3.13
CA VAL A 74 -5.99 -8.71 -4.20
C VAL A 74 -7.39 -8.49 -3.63
N ASN A 75 -7.67 -8.99 -2.42
CA ASN A 75 -9.01 -8.95 -1.82
C ASN A 75 -9.11 -7.95 -0.66
N HIS A 76 -7.98 -7.58 -0.05
CA HIS A 76 -7.94 -6.66 1.07
C HIS A 76 -7.21 -5.37 0.67
N TYR A 77 -7.43 -4.30 1.42
CA TYR A 77 -6.77 -3.01 1.25
C TYR A 77 -6.56 -2.34 2.62
N ASP A 78 -5.49 -1.56 2.79
CA ASP A 78 -5.28 -0.73 3.98
C ASP A 78 -5.48 0.74 3.62
N VAL A 79 -6.34 1.44 4.36
CA VAL A 79 -6.66 2.85 4.07
C VAL A 79 -5.64 3.80 4.66
N ALA A 80 -5.15 3.51 5.87
CA ALA A 80 -4.39 4.45 6.70
C ALA A 80 -3.01 3.93 7.11
N GLY A 81 -2.62 2.75 6.63
CA GLY A 81 -1.42 2.07 7.10
C GLY A 81 -1.60 1.63 8.56
N LEU A 82 -2.76 1.07 8.90
CA LEU A 82 -3.07 0.54 10.24
C LEU A 82 -3.47 -0.94 10.14
N LEU A 83 -4.72 -1.19 9.78
CA LEU A 83 -5.27 -2.53 9.66
C LEU A 83 -5.89 -2.75 8.27
N PRO A 84 -5.69 -3.94 7.67
CA PRO A 84 -6.35 -4.29 6.42
C PRO A 84 -7.86 -4.39 6.58
N LYS A 85 -8.56 -3.93 5.56
CA LYS A 85 -10.00 -4.06 5.38
C LYS A 85 -10.30 -5.01 4.23
N ILE A 86 -11.37 -5.78 4.37
CA ILE A 86 -11.87 -6.66 3.31
C ILE A 86 -12.62 -5.80 2.28
N SER A 87 -12.35 -6.00 0.99
CA SER A 87 -13.05 -5.31 -0.10
C SER A 87 -14.53 -5.67 -0.21
N ASN A 88 -14.88 -6.92 0.11
CA ASN A 88 -16.25 -7.40 0.15
C ASN A 88 -16.50 -8.20 1.46
N PRO A 89 -17.26 -7.66 2.43
CA PRO A 89 -17.51 -8.32 3.71
C PRO A 89 -18.49 -9.51 3.64
N PHE A 90 -19.09 -9.78 2.47
CA PHE A 90 -20.09 -10.84 2.28
C PHE A 90 -19.57 -12.06 1.50
N ARG A 91 -18.25 -12.27 1.47
CA ARG A 91 -17.62 -13.41 0.80
C ARG A 91 -17.03 -14.38 1.81
#